data_AF-A0A3S2E3J7-F1
#
_entry.id   AF-A0A3S2E3J7-F1
#
_cell.length_a   1.000
_cell.length_b   1.000
_cell.length_c   1.000
_cell.angle_alpha   90.00
_cell.angle_beta   90.00
_cell.angle_gamma   90.00
#
_symmetry.space_group_name_H-M   'P 1'
#
loop_
_entity.id
_entity.type
_entity.pdbx_description
1 polymer ?
#
loop_
_entity_poly.entity_id
_entity_poly.type
_entity_poly.pdbx_seq_one_letter_code
_entity_poly.pdbx_strand_id
1 'polypeptide(L)' 'MKILTANRLTDGIAVWYADGGWAETVDHADLAHDKAADDRLEAIGAKAYAANEVVDVNLIDAEVVNGVVQPVRLRE' A
#
# COMPACT_ATOMS: atom_id res chain seq x y z
N MET A 1 -10.53 1.03 6.09
CA MET A 1 -9.11 0.84 6.49
C MET A 1 -8.28 1.35 5.34
N LYS A 2 -7.01 1.65 5.55
CA LYS A 2 -6.13 2.02 4.43
C LYS A 2 -5.05 1.00 4.19
N ILE A 3 -4.56 0.94 2.97
CA ILE A 3 -3.40 0.15 2.56
C ILE A 3 -2.43 1.03 1.78
N LEU A 4 -1.14 0.70 1.85
CA LEU A 4 -0.09 1.39 1.12
C LEU A 4 0.10 0.74 -0.25
N THR A 5 -0.01 1.55 -1.30
CA THR A 5 0.26 1.15 -2.68
C THR A 5 1.30 2.07 -3.31
N ALA A 6 2.04 1.57 -4.29
CA ALA A 6 2.97 2.35 -5.08
C ALA A 6 3.23 1.67 -6.44
N ASN A 7 4.00 2.31 -7.32
CA ASN A 7 4.53 1.70 -8.53
C ASN A 7 6.03 1.41 -8.36
N ARG A 8 6.45 0.16 -8.55
CA ARG A 8 7.86 -0.23 -8.41
C ARG A 8 8.69 0.35 -9.54
N LEU A 9 9.81 1.01 -9.22
CA LEU A 9 10.58 1.76 -10.22
C LEU A 9 11.22 0.85 -11.30
N THR A 10 11.56 -0.39 -10.95
CA THR A 10 12.28 -1.31 -11.83
C THR A 10 11.46 -1.81 -13.02
N ASP A 11 10.14 -1.94 -12.85
CA ASP A 11 9.26 -2.60 -13.82
C ASP A 11 7.87 -1.95 -13.94
N GLY A 12 7.58 -0.92 -13.14
CA GLY A 12 6.41 -0.07 -13.26
C GLY A 12 5.10 -0.67 -12.74
N ILE A 13 5.10 -1.91 -12.24
CA ILE A 13 3.88 -2.54 -11.74
C ILE A 13 3.42 -1.91 -10.43
N ALA A 14 2.11 -1.98 -10.19
CA ALA A 14 1.55 -1.67 -8.89
C ALA A 14 2.00 -2.72 -7.87
N VAL A 15 2.41 -2.25 -6.69
CA VAL A 15 2.81 -3.06 -5.54
C VAL A 15 2.11 -2.55 -4.29
N TRP A 16 1.89 -3.47 -3.34
CA TRP A 16 1.22 -3.23 -2.07
C TRP A 16 2.15 -3.59 -0.92
N TYR A 17 2.17 -2.78 0.15
CA TYR A 17 3.01 -3.10 1.29
C TYR A 17 2.37 -4.20 2.14
N ALA A 18 3.11 -5.28 2.37
CA ALA A 18 2.68 -6.47 3.09
C ALA A 18 3.87 -7.12 3.77
N ASP A 19 3.69 -7.60 5.02
CA ASP A 19 4.70 -8.42 5.72
C ASP A 19 6.11 -7.80 5.78
N GLY A 20 6.18 -6.46 5.81
CA GLY A 20 7.44 -5.72 5.87
C GLY A 20 8.09 -5.39 4.52
N GLY A 21 7.47 -5.76 3.39
CA GLY A 21 8.00 -5.53 2.04
C GLY A 21 6.93 -5.19 0.99
N TRP A 22 7.36 -5.08 -0.27
CA TRP A 22 6.45 -4.84 -1.40
C TRP A 22 6.00 -6.15 -2.04
N ALA A 23 4.70 -6.39 -2.07
CA ALA A 23 4.05 -7.52 -2.71
C ALA A 23 3.37 -7.11 -4.03
N GLU A 24 3.22 -8.06 -4.94
CA GLU A 24 2.58 -7.88 -6.26
C GLU A 24 1.09 -8.24 -6.24
N THR A 25 0.57 -8.59 -5.08
CA THR A 25 -0.85 -8.85 -4.86
C THR A 25 -1.31 -8.14 -3.58
N VAL A 26 -2.57 -7.74 -3.57
CA VAL A 26 -3.16 -6.97 -2.48
C VAL A 26 -3.68 -7.83 -1.32
N ASP A 27 -3.84 -9.14 -1.51
CA ASP A 27 -4.57 -10.06 -0.62
C ASP A 27 -4.11 -9.98 0.85
N HIS A 28 -2.83 -9.75 1.07
CA HIS A 28 -2.17 -9.69 2.38
C HIS A 28 -1.60 -8.30 2.73
N ALA A 29 -2.08 -7.24 2.08
CA ALA A 29 -1.60 -5.90 2.36
C ALA A 29 -1.80 -5.50 3.84
N ASP A 30 -0.79 -4.84 4.40
CA ASP A 30 -0.84 -4.31 5.76
C ASP A 30 -1.97 -3.29 5.88
N LEU A 31 -2.93 -3.57 6.78
CA LEU A 31 -4.08 -2.72 7.04
C LEU A 31 -3.73 -1.66 8.09
N ALA A 32 -3.96 -0.40 7.74
CA ALA A 32 -4.02 0.69 8.70
C ALA A 32 -5.44 0.84 9.26
N HIS A 33 -5.58 0.52 10.54
CA HIS A 33 -6.84 0.59 11.30
C HIS A 33 -7.00 1.88 12.10
N ASP A 34 -5.92 2.62 12.30
CA ASP A 34 -5.88 3.84 13.08
C ASP A 34 -4.83 4.83 12.53
N LYS A 35 -4.79 6.03 13.11
CA LYS A 35 -3.89 7.11 12.69
C LYS A 35 -2.41 6.76 12.85
N ALA A 36 -2.04 5.97 13.87
CA ALA A 36 -0.65 5.59 14.08
C ALA A 36 -0.18 4.57 13.02
N ALA A 37 -1.08 3.69 12.59
CA ALA A 37 -0.83 2.78 11.47
C ALA A 37 -0.75 3.53 10.13
N ASP A 38 -1.60 4.54 9.90
CA ASP A 38 -1.48 5.45 8.75
C ASP A 38 -0.08 6.08 8.72
N ASP A 39 0.33 6.74 9.82
CA ASP A 39 1.63 7.42 9.93
C ASP A 39 2.81 6.47 9.70
N ARG A 40 2.72 5.23 10.20
CA ARG A 40 3.74 4.20 9.97
C ARG A 40 3.89 3.90 8.48
N LEU A 41 2.78 3.64 7.79
CA LEU A 41 2.79 3.30 6.38
C LEU A 41 3.24 4.47 5.51
N GLU A 42 2.82 5.70 5.84
CA GLU A 42 3.31 6.91 5.15
C GLU A 42 4.83 7.05 5.28
N ALA A 43 5.39 6.84 6.47
CA ALA A 43 6.83 6.91 6.69
C ALA A 43 7.60 5.84 5.91
N ILE A 44 7.05 4.62 5.83
CA ILE A 44 7.62 3.51 5.03
C ILE A 44 7.64 3.89 3.56
N GLY A 45 6.50 4.34 3.03
CA GLY A 45 6.37 4.75 1.63
C GLY A 45 7.31 5.91 1.27
N ALA A 46 7.39 6.94 2.12
CA ALA A 46 8.28 8.08 1.92
C ALA A 46 9.76 7.66 1.90
N LYS A 47 10.16 6.73 2.77
CA LYS A 47 11.52 6.18 2.78
C LYS A 47 11.82 5.41 1.50
N ALA A 48 10.91 4.55 1.05
CA ALA A 48 11.08 3.76 -0.17
C ALA A 48 11.15 4.65 -1.42
N TYR A 49 10.34 5.71 -1.48
CA TYR A 49 10.42 6.73 -2.52
C TYR A 49 11.79 7.43 -2.53
N ALA A 50 12.28 7.88 -1.36
CA ALA A 50 13.59 8.52 -1.23
C ALA A 50 14.76 7.56 -1.59
N ALA A 51 14.56 6.26 -1.44
CA ALA A 51 15.50 5.22 -1.86
C ALA A 51 15.43 4.88 -3.36
N ASN A 52 14.53 5.51 -4.12
CA ASN A 52 14.24 5.20 -5.54
C ASN A 52 13.74 3.77 -5.77
N GLU A 53 13.07 3.18 -4.79
CA GLU A 53 12.48 1.83 -4.93
C GLU A 53 11.12 1.89 -5.64
N VAL A 54 10.34 2.94 -5.34
CA VAL A 54 8.96 3.09 -5.80
C VAL A 54 8.63 4.56 -6.12
N VAL A 55 7.58 4.77 -6.90
CA VAL A 55 6.95 6.06 -7.21
C VAL A 55 5.44 5.98 -6.99
N ASP A 56 4.73 7.10 -7.08
CA ASP A 56 3.27 7.18 -6.93
C ASP A 56 2.75 6.52 -5.62
N VAL A 57 3.51 6.72 -4.53
CA VAL A 57 3.19 6.20 -3.20
C VAL A 57 1.91 6.82 -2.68
N ASN A 58 0.95 5.99 -2.28
CA ASN A 58 -0.34 6.46 -1.77
C ASN A 58 -0.94 5.53 -0.71
N LEU A 59 -1.69 6.12 0.23
CA LEU A 59 -2.60 5.38 1.10
C LEU A 59 -4.01 5.44 0.50
N ILE A 60 -4.58 4.28 0.20
CA ILE A 60 -5.92 4.17 -0.39
C ILE A 60 -6.85 3.39 0.54
N ASP A 61 -8.14 3.72 0.48
CA ASP A 61 -9.16 2.97 1.21
C ASP A 61 -9.28 1.52 0.72
N ALA A 62 -9.46 0.61 1.67
CA ALA A 62 -9.62 -0.81 1.45
C ALA A 62 -10.62 -1.42 2.44
N GLU A 63 -11.20 -2.54 2.00
CA GLU A 63 -12.14 -3.37 2.74
C GLU A 63 -11.61 -4.79 2.82
N VAL A 64 -12.10 -5.58 3.78
CA VAL A 64 -11.84 -7.02 3.84
C VAL A 64 -13.13 -7.74 3.52
N VAL A 65 -13.14 -8.46 2.39
CA VAL A 65 -14.31 -9.20 1.90
C VAL A 65 -13.97 -10.68 1.88
N ASN A 66 -14.71 -11.48 2.65
CA ASN A 66 -14.46 -12.92 2.81
C ASN A 66 -13.01 -13.25 3.24
N GLY A 67 -12.39 -12.39 4.05
CA GLY A 67 -11.01 -12.56 4.53
C GLY A 67 -9.92 -12.07 3.57
N VAL A 68 -10.29 -11.54 2.40
CA VAL A 68 -9.37 -10.99 1.39
C VAL A 68 -9.42 -9.47 1.39
N VAL A 69 -8.26 -8.82 1.38
CA VAL A 69 -8.15 -7.37 1.25
C VAL A 69 -8.50 -6.94 -0.18
N GLN A 70 -9.37 -5.94 -0.32
CA GLN A 70 -9.76 -5.37 -1.60
C GLN A 70 -9.69 -3.83 -1.55
N PRO A 71 -8.99 -3.19 -2.50
CA PRO A 71 -9.03 -1.74 -2.66
C PRO A 71 -10.45 -1.26 -2.96
N VAL A 72 -10.87 -0.18 -2.29
CA VAL A 72 -12.10 0.53 -2.66
C VAL A 72 -11.80 1.32 -3.92
N ARG A 73 -12.41 0.95 -5.05
CA ARG A 73 -12.36 1.79 -6.25
C ARG A 73 -13.17 3.06 -6.00
N LEU A 74 -12.49 4.20 -5.96
CA LEU A 74 -13.12 5.50 -6.20
C LEU A 74 -13.52 5.52 -7.67
N ARG A 75 -14.83 5.55 -7.96
CA ARG A 75 -15.30 5.84 -9.33
C ARG A 75 -14.98 7.31 -9.61
N GLU A 76 -14.21 7.59 -10.66
CA GLU A 76 -14.09 8.92 -11.26
C GLU A 76 -15.32 9.26 -12.10
#